data_AF-A0A942AN42-F1
#
_entry.id   AF-A0A942AN42-F1
#
_cell.length_a   1.000
_cell.length_b   1.000
_cell.length_c   1.000
_cell.angle_alpha   90.00
_cell.angle_beta   90.00
_cell.angle_gamma   90.00
#
_symmetry.space_group_name_H-M   'P 1'
#
loop_
_entity.id
_entity.type
_entity.pdbx_description
1 polymer ?
#
loop_
_entity_poly.entity_id
_entity_poly.type
_entity_poly.pdbx_seq_one_letter_code
_entity_poly.pdbx_strand_id
1 'polypeptide(L)' 'MGTESPAAVGAAYPEGHVAYHLRGGLHYLSRQDWLFYMDFVRRHKGETV' A
#
# COMPACT_ATOMS: atom_id res chain seq x y z
N MET A 1 13.01 8.82 -10.72
CA MET A 1 12.66 7.90 -11.82
C MET A 1 12.25 6.58 -11.20
N GLY A 2 11.03 6.10 -11.47
CA GLY A 2 10.64 4.73 -11.10
C GLY A 2 11.35 3.71 -11.99
N THR A 3 11.55 2.49 -11.50
CA THR A 3 12.05 1.38 -12.31
C THR A 3 10.89 0.82 -13.15
N GLU A 4 11.13 0.47 -14.41
CA GLU A 4 10.11 -0.22 -15.24
C GLU A 4 9.81 -1.66 -14.78
N SER A 5 10.50 -2.12 -13.74
CA SER A 5 10.27 -3.43 -13.14
C SER A 5 8.98 -3.45 -12.31
N PRO A 6 8.16 -4.51 -12.41
CA PRO A 6 7.00 -4.70 -11.54
C PRO A 6 7.38 -4.73 -10.05
N ALA A 7 6.40 -4.44 -9.20
CA ALA A 7 6.55 -4.62 -7.76
C ALA A 7 6.85 -6.08 -7.41
N ALA A 8 7.73 -6.29 -6.43
CA ALA A 8 8.00 -7.62 -5.89
C ALA A 8 6.89 -8.04 -4.92
N VAL A 9 6.66 -9.35 -4.80
CA VAL A 9 5.78 -9.89 -3.73
C VAL A 9 6.34 -9.47 -2.37
N GLY A 10 5.47 -8.88 -1.54
CA GLY A 10 5.82 -8.32 -0.24
C GLY A 10 6.15 -6.82 -0.26
N ALA A 11 6.25 -6.20 -1.44
CA ALA A 11 6.50 -4.76 -1.54
C ALA A 11 5.28 -3.94 -1.12
N ALA A 12 5.55 -2.80 -0.47
CA ALA A 12 4.57 -1.77 -0.13
C ALA A 12 5.19 -0.38 -0.38
N TYR A 13 4.41 0.51 -0.99
CA TYR A 13 4.78 1.87 -1.36
C TYR A 13 3.72 2.82 -0.76
N PRO A 14 3.86 3.20 0.52
CA PRO A 14 2.86 3.96 1.27
C PRO A 14 2.95 5.49 1.11
N GLU A 15 3.88 6.00 0.29
CA GLU A 15 4.17 7.43 0.18
C GLU A 15 3.18 8.20 -0.69
N GLY A 16 2.84 9.42 -0.27
CA GLY A 16 1.95 10.32 -1.01
C GLY A 16 0.47 9.93 -0.95
N HIS A 17 -0.37 10.66 -1.69
CA HIS A 17 -1.83 10.48 -1.63
C HIS A 17 -2.36 9.23 -2.35
N VAL A 18 -1.48 8.41 -2.95
CA VAL A 18 -1.82 7.15 -3.61
C VAL A 18 -0.80 6.10 -3.20
N ALA A 19 -1.25 5.04 -2.53
CA ALA A 19 -0.40 3.94 -2.08
C ALA A 19 -0.67 2.64 -2.85
N TYR A 20 0.35 1.78 -2.95
CA TYR A 20 0.26 0.45 -3.56
C TYR A 20 0.97 -0.59 -2.70
N HIS A 21 0.45 -1.82 -2.63
CA HIS A 21 1.17 -2.97 -2.09
C HIS A 21 0.85 -4.24 -2.88
N LEU A 22 1.84 -5.15 -2.98
CA LEU A 22 1.68 -6.46 -3.61
C LEU A 22 1.86 -7.55 -2.57
N ARG A 23 0.79 -8.28 -2.27
CA ARG A 23 0.81 -9.41 -1.34
C ARG A 23 0.81 -10.73 -2.09
N GLY A 24 1.59 -11.70 -1.60
CA GLY A 24 1.54 -13.08 -2.08
C GLY A 24 0.34 -13.86 -1.54
N GLY A 25 0.07 -15.02 -2.13
CA GLY A 25 -0.99 -15.92 -1.69
C GLY A 25 -2.26 -15.85 -2.55
N LEU A 26 -3.38 -16.32 -1.99
CA LEU A 26 -4.65 -16.45 -2.70
C LEU A 26 -5.47 -15.15 -2.69
N HIS A 27 -6.52 -15.11 -3.52
CA HIS A 27 -7.45 -14.00 -3.61
C HIS A 27 -8.39 -13.95 -2.40
N TYR A 28 -8.18 -12.97 -1.53
CA TYR A 28 -9.04 -12.60 -0.40
C TYR A 28 -8.56 -11.25 0.18
N LEU A 29 -9.36 -10.62 1.03
CA LEU A 29 -8.94 -9.44 1.80
C LEU A 29 -8.41 -9.87 3.18
N SER A 30 -7.10 -9.74 3.37
CA SER A 30 -6.37 -10.26 4.54
C SER A 30 -6.19 -9.22 5.65
N ARG A 31 -5.71 -9.69 6.81
CA ARG A 31 -5.25 -8.80 7.89
C ARG A 31 -4.13 -7.85 7.42
N GLN A 32 -3.22 -8.31 6.57
CA GLN A 32 -2.10 -7.50 6.10
C GLN A 32 -2.60 -6.32 5.25
N ASP A 33 -3.60 -6.56 4.41
CA ASP A 33 -4.20 -5.54 3.55
C ASP A 33 -4.84 -4.44 4.41
N TRP A 34 -5.58 -4.84 5.46
CA TRP A 34 -6.17 -3.91 6.43
C TRP A 34 -5.13 -3.10 7.21
N LEU A 35 -4.02 -3.71 7.63
CA LEU A 35 -2.96 -2.99 8.34
C LEU A 35 -2.32 -1.90 7.47
N PHE A 36 -2.06 -2.19 6.19
CA PHE A 36 -1.53 -1.18 5.26
C PHE A 36 -2.54 -0.07 4.98
N TYR A 37 -3.82 -0.42 4.80
CA TYR A 37 -4.88 0.58 4.65
C TYR A 37 -5.00 1.50 5.88
N MET A 38 -5.04 0.93 7.08
CA MET A 38 -5.16 1.73 8.31
C MET A 38 -3.94 2.62 8.54
N ASP A 39 -2.74 2.14 8.20
CA ASP A 39 -1.52 2.96 8.24
C ASP A 39 -1.59 4.11 7.22
N PHE A 40 -2.02 3.84 5.99
CA PHE A 40 -2.24 4.86 4.97
C PHE A 40 -3.24 5.93 5.43
N VAL A 41 -4.40 5.52 5.95
CA VAL A 41 -5.41 6.44 6.50
C VAL A 41 -4.81 7.26 7.64
N ARG A 42 -4.09 6.65 8.57
CA ARG A 42 -3.47 7.37 9.70
C ARG A 42 -2.47 8.44 9.25
N ARG A 43 -1.69 8.18 8.19
CA ARG A 43 -0.72 9.13 7.64
C ARG A 43 -1.39 10.34 6.99
N HIS A 44 -2.53 10.15 6.32
CA HIS A 44 -3.14 11.18 5.47
C HIS A 44 -4.44 11.78 6.04
N LYS A 45 -4.97 11.24 7.13
CA LYS A 45 -6.19 11.78 7.76
C LYS A 45 -5.85 13.10 8.46
N GLY A 46 -6.30 14.21 7.87
CA GLY A 46 -6.07 15.57 8.35
C GLY A 46 -5.33 16.47 7.37
N GLU A 47 -4.82 15.90 6.27
CA GLU A 47 -4.28 16.67 5.16
C GLU A 47 -5.46 17.18 4.30
N THR A 48 -5.78 18.47 4.43
CA THR A 48 -6.59 19.17 3.42
C THR A 48 -5.77 19.26 2.14
N VAL A 49 -6.26 18.61 1.07
CA VAL A 49 -5.78 18.78 -0.31
C VAL A 49 -6.02 20.21 -0.77
#